data_AF-A0A0U0PB91-F1
#
_entry.id   AF-A0A0U0PB91-F1
#
_cell.length_a   1.000
_cell.length_b   1.000
_cell.length_c   1.000
_cell.angle_alpha   90.00
_cell.angle_beta   90.00
_cell.angle_gamma   90.00
#
_symmetry.space_group_name_H-M   'P 1'
#
loop_
_entity.id
_entity.type
_entity.pdbx_description
1 polymer ?
#
loop_
_entity_poly.entity_id
_entity_poly.type
_entity_poly.pdbx_seq_one_letter_code
_entity_poly.pdbx_strand_id
1 'polypeptide(L)'
;MENLNQNIEETPVKGKDERKNQRRKLKKVLRKVKEDFSIRAEKYESYQETFQGRNSFSKTDPDATFMRMKEDHMKNGQLKAAYNLQIATENQFVLHYDVFSNPTDTKTLLPFLETYPHDLKTVVADAEYGSEENLLRLDEKQVNHLIKYAMFDKEQKRGYK
;
A
#
# COMPACT_ATOMS: atom_id res chain seq x y z
N MET A 1 -3.53 32.84 -24.54
CA MET A 1 -2.29 32.80 -25.35
C MET A 1 -2.51 33.43 -26.71
N GLU A 2 -3.62 33.14 -27.40
CA GLU A 2 -4.03 33.78 -28.66
C GLU A 2 -4.14 35.31 -28.54
N ASN A 3 -4.86 35.82 -27.54
CA ASN A 3 -4.96 37.26 -27.32
C ASN A 3 -3.59 37.95 -27.09
N LEU A 4 -2.63 37.26 -26.46
CA LEU A 4 -1.28 37.80 -26.22
C LEU A 4 -0.43 37.75 -27.50
N ASN A 5 -0.64 36.75 -28.36
CA ASN A 5 0.02 36.67 -29.66
C ASN A 5 -0.50 37.76 -30.59
N GLN A 6 -1.83 37.92 -30.69
CA GLN A 6 -2.49 38.97 -31.48
C GLN A 6 -2.03 40.37 -31.05
N ASN A 7 -2.03 40.65 -29.74
CA ASN A 7 -1.56 41.94 -29.22
C ASN A 7 -0.08 42.27 -29.55
N ILE A 8 0.79 41.26 -29.65
CA ILE A 8 2.20 41.44 -30.03
C ILE A 8 2.34 41.70 -31.54
N GLU A 9 1.47 41.10 -32.37
CA GLU A 9 1.45 41.27 -33.82
C GLU A 9 0.82 42.62 -34.24
N GLU A 10 -0.26 43.03 -33.58
CA GLU A 10 -0.96 44.29 -33.86
C GLU A 10 -0.19 45.54 -33.40
N THR A 11 0.63 45.43 -32.34
CA THR A 11 1.41 46.58 -31.81
C THR A 11 2.89 46.22 -31.59
N PRO A 12 3.70 46.22 -32.66
CA PRO A 12 5.12 45.87 -32.57
C PRO A 12 5.92 46.99 -31.89
N VAL A 13 6.57 46.66 -30.78
CA VAL A 13 7.45 47.58 -30.03
C VAL A 13 8.91 47.36 -30.43
N LYS A 14 9.65 48.43 -30.76
CA LYS A 14 11.10 48.39 -30.98
C LYS A 14 11.82 48.32 -29.62
N GLY A 15 12.56 47.23 -29.38
CA GLY A 15 13.35 47.03 -28.16
C GLY A 15 12.88 45.86 -27.29
N LYS A 16 13.08 45.96 -25.97
CA LYS A 16 12.78 44.89 -25.00
C LYS A 16 11.28 44.89 -24.69
N ASP A 17 10.58 43.85 -25.14
CA ASP A 17 9.13 43.72 -24.95
C ASP A 17 8.81 42.76 -23.79
N GLU A 18 8.23 43.27 -22.71
CA GLU A 18 7.81 42.47 -21.56
C GLU A 18 6.73 41.44 -21.91
N ARG A 19 5.89 41.71 -22.92
CA ARG A 19 4.85 40.79 -23.40
C ARG A 19 5.46 39.55 -24.03
N LYS A 20 6.63 39.67 -24.68
CA LYS A 20 7.40 38.51 -25.18
C LYS A 20 7.94 37.64 -24.04
N ASN A 21 8.32 38.24 -22.91
CA ASN A 21 8.71 37.50 -21.70
C ASN A 21 7.51 36.79 -21.06
N GLN A 22 6.36 37.45 -20.96
CA GLN A 22 5.11 36.84 -20.52
C GLN A 22 4.69 35.67 -21.42
N ARG A 23 4.79 35.82 -22.75
CA ARG A 23 4.56 34.76 -23.73
C ARG A 23 5.46 33.55 -23.50
N ARG A 24 6.76 33.78 -23.27
CA ARG A 24 7.74 32.71 -22.98
C ARG A 24 7.38 31.97 -21.69
N LYS A 25 7.00 32.69 -20.61
CA LYS A 25 6.53 32.08 -19.36
C LYS A 25 5.28 31.24 -19.57
N LEU A 26 4.27 31.78 -20.26
CA LEU A 26 3.03 31.08 -20.59
C LEU A 26 3.28 29.82 -21.45
N LYS A 27 4.12 29.92 -22.49
CA LYS A 27 4.53 28.75 -23.30
C LYS A 27 5.22 27.68 -22.44
N LYS A 28 6.09 28.09 -21.52
CA LYS A 28 6.78 27.15 -20.60
C LYS A 28 5.81 26.43 -19.69
N VAL A 29 4.82 27.15 -19.14
CA VAL A 29 3.77 26.54 -18.30
C VAL A 29 2.89 25.60 -19.13
N LEU A 30 2.42 26.04 -20.29
CA LEU A 30 1.59 25.22 -21.17
C LEU A 30 2.32 23.95 -21.61
N ARG A 31 3.62 24.03 -21.89
CA ARG A 31 4.45 22.86 -22.18
C ARG A 31 4.49 21.89 -21.01
N LYS A 32 4.74 22.36 -19.78
CA LYS A 32 4.70 21.52 -18.58
C LYS A 32 3.34 20.87 -18.36
N VAL A 33 2.25 21.60 -18.58
CA VAL A 33 0.91 21.04 -18.41
C VAL A 33 0.67 19.91 -19.41
N LYS A 34 0.99 20.13 -20.69
CA LYS A 34 0.74 19.14 -21.75
C LYS A 34 1.71 17.95 -21.72
N GLU A 35 3.01 18.21 -21.65
CA GLU A 35 4.04 17.17 -21.80
C GLU A 35 4.34 16.41 -20.50
N ASP A 36 3.88 16.90 -19.35
CA ASP A 36 4.34 16.38 -18.07
C ASP A 36 3.17 16.16 -17.10
N PHE A 37 2.38 17.18 -16.78
CA PHE A 37 1.28 17.03 -15.81
C PHE A 37 0.12 16.18 -16.35
N SER A 38 -0.28 16.38 -17.61
CA SER A 38 -1.36 15.59 -18.23
C SER A 38 -0.99 14.11 -18.29
N ILE A 39 0.24 13.80 -18.72
CA ILE A 39 0.73 12.41 -18.81
C ILE A 39 0.84 11.78 -17.42
N ARG A 40 1.31 12.53 -16.42
CA ARG A 40 1.37 12.04 -15.04
C ARG A 40 0.00 11.82 -14.43
N ALA A 41 -0.98 12.68 -14.73
CA ALA A 41 -2.34 12.53 -14.23
C ALA A 41 -2.97 11.23 -14.72
N GLU A 42 -2.94 10.98 -16.03
CA GLU A 42 -3.44 9.73 -16.64
C GLU A 42 -2.73 8.49 -16.05
N LYS A 43 -1.41 8.57 -15.88
CA LYS A 43 -0.65 7.51 -15.22
C LYS A 43 -1.11 7.28 -13.78
N TYR A 44 -1.35 8.34 -13.01
CA TYR A 44 -1.78 8.20 -11.62
C TYR A 44 -3.21 7.69 -11.49
N GLU A 45 -4.10 8.02 -12.43
CA GLU A 45 -5.43 7.41 -12.52
C GLU A 45 -5.31 5.89 -12.72
N SER A 46 -4.49 5.43 -13.68
CA SER A 46 -4.26 4.00 -13.89
C SER A 46 -3.64 3.30 -12.66
N TYR A 47 -2.78 4.01 -11.92
CA TYR A 47 -2.17 3.47 -10.70
C TYR A 47 -3.18 3.38 -9.57
N GLN A 48 -4.05 4.38 -9.43
CA GLN A 48 -5.12 4.40 -8.43
C GLN A 48 -6.09 3.25 -8.63
N GLU A 49 -6.44 2.94 -9.88
CA GLU A 49 -7.26 1.77 -10.24
C GLU A 49 -6.56 0.46 -9.85
N THR A 50 -5.27 0.34 -10.17
CA THR A 50 -4.45 -0.84 -9.84
C THR A 50 -4.30 -1.07 -8.33
N PHE A 51 -4.21 -0.01 -7.53
CA PHE A 51 -3.99 -0.14 -6.09
C PHE A 51 -5.11 -0.91 -5.39
N GLN A 52 -6.38 -0.71 -5.78
CA GLN A 52 -7.53 -1.40 -5.16
C GLN A 52 -7.51 -1.34 -3.61
N GLY A 53 -7.04 -0.22 -3.03
CA GLY A 53 -6.90 -0.03 -1.59
C GLY A 53 -5.55 -0.46 -0.98
N ARG A 54 -4.63 -1.03 -1.78
CA ARG A 54 -3.25 -1.34 -1.39
C ARG A 54 -2.36 -0.10 -1.46
N ASN A 55 -1.28 -0.09 -0.69
CA ASN A 55 -0.33 1.05 -0.63
C ASN A 55 0.80 0.99 -1.66
N SER A 56 1.04 -0.17 -2.27
CA SER A 56 2.15 -0.41 -3.21
C SER A 56 1.80 -1.57 -4.15
N PHE A 57 2.37 -1.58 -5.36
CA PHE A 57 2.36 -2.74 -6.26
C PHE A 57 3.65 -2.79 -7.09
N SER A 58 4.06 -3.97 -7.56
CA SER A 58 5.21 -4.09 -8.46
C SER A 58 4.86 -3.70 -9.89
N LYS A 59 5.77 -2.98 -10.57
CA LYS A 59 5.58 -2.61 -11.98
C LYS A 59 5.57 -3.82 -12.93
N THR A 60 6.24 -4.90 -12.55
CA THR A 60 6.32 -6.13 -13.36
C THR A 60 5.21 -7.12 -13.02
N ASP A 61 4.71 -7.06 -11.79
CA ASP A 61 3.65 -7.91 -11.26
C ASP A 61 2.71 -7.05 -10.39
N PRO A 62 1.65 -6.48 -10.97
CA PRO A 62 0.73 -5.58 -10.26
C PRO A 62 0.00 -6.22 -9.06
N ASP A 63 0.01 -7.55 -8.96
CA ASP A 63 -0.64 -8.27 -7.86
C ASP A 63 0.29 -8.37 -6.63
N ALA A 64 1.61 -8.33 -6.84
CA ALA A 64 2.60 -8.33 -5.77
C ALA A 64 2.72 -6.96 -5.09
N THR A 65 2.90 -6.97 -3.77
CA THR A 65 3.11 -5.75 -2.98
C THR A 65 4.52 -5.66 -2.42
N PHE A 66 5.01 -4.45 -2.18
CA PHE A 66 6.34 -4.27 -1.62
C PHE A 66 6.33 -4.54 -0.12
N MET A 67 6.99 -5.61 0.30
CA MET A 67 7.09 -6.05 1.69
C MET A 67 8.53 -6.06 2.15
N ARG A 68 8.73 -5.94 3.47
CA ARG A 68 10.05 -6.12 4.08
C ARG A 68 10.28 -7.61 4.28
N MET A 69 11.26 -8.16 3.57
CA MET A 69 11.60 -9.58 3.70
C MET A 69 12.35 -9.84 5.01
N LYS A 70 12.18 -11.04 5.59
CA LYS A 70 12.98 -11.49 6.73
C LYS A 70 14.47 -11.58 6.36
N GLU A 71 14.76 -12.00 5.12
CA GLU A 71 16.10 -12.01 4.55
C GLU A 71 16.48 -10.62 3.99
N ASP A 72 17.15 -9.84 4.83
CA ASP A 72 17.76 -8.55 4.47
C ASP A 72 19.29 -8.66 4.57
N HIS A 73 19.90 -9.37 3.61
CA HIS A 73 21.35 -9.59 3.58
C HIS A 73 22.16 -8.28 3.60
N MET A 74 21.64 -7.25 2.93
CA MET A 74 22.29 -5.94 2.84
C MET A 74 21.99 -5.03 4.04
N LYS A 75 21.10 -5.45 4.94
CA LYS A 75 20.59 -4.68 6.09
C LYS A 75 20.13 -3.26 5.73
N ASN A 76 19.68 -3.07 4.50
CA ASN A 76 19.28 -1.76 3.97
C ASN A 76 17.77 -1.54 4.07
N GLY A 77 17.01 -2.52 4.59
CA GLY A 77 15.57 -2.45 4.71
C GLY A 77 14.85 -2.42 3.37
N GLN A 78 15.48 -2.89 2.29
CA GLN A 78 14.90 -2.82 0.96
C GLN A 78 13.62 -3.66 0.88
N LEU A 79 12.53 -3.01 0.47
CA LEU A 79 11.28 -3.70 0.19
C LEU A 79 11.42 -4.47 -1.13
N LYS A 80 10.89 -5.69 -1.15
CA LYS A 80 10.81 -6.52 -2.35
C LYS A 80 9.36 -6.82 -2.65
N ALA A 81 9.05 -6.95 -3.93
CA ALA A 81 7.73 -7.41 -4.37
C ALA A 81 7.52 -8.84 -3.85
N ALA A 82 6.46 -9.04 -3.08
CA ALA A 82 6.16 -10.29 -2.42
C ALA A 82 4.65 -10.43 -2.16
N TYR A 83 4.30 -11.63 -1.72
CA TYR A 83 2.97 -12.05 -1.31
C TYR A 83 3.04 -12.56 0.13
N ASN A 84 2.05 -12.24 0.95
CA ASN A 84 1.93 -12.80 2.29
C ASN A 84 1.03 -14.05 2.22
N LEU A 85 1.66 -15.23 2.22
CA LEU A 85 0.96 -16.52 2.18
C LEU A 85 0.59 -16.97 3.59
N GLN A 86 -0.69 -17.24 3.79
CA GLN A 86 -1.24 -17.79 5.02
C GLN A 86 -1.68 -19.23 4.79
N ILE A 87 -1.41 -20.10 5.75
CA ILE A 87 -1.67 -21.54 5.64
C ILE A 87 -2.28 -22.04 6.94
N ALA A 88 -3.44 -22.68 6.85
CA ALA A 88 -4.05 -23.39 7.96
C ALA A 88 -3.64 -24.85 7.91
N THR A 89 -3.17 -25.38 9.03
CA THR A 89 -2.78 -26.79 9.14
C THR A 89 -3.39 -27.45 10.36
N GLU A 90 -3.79 -28.70 10.22
CA GLU A 90 -4.23 -29.55 11.33
C GLU A 90 -3.67 -30.96 11.12
N ASN A 91 -3.11 -31.58 12.18
CA ASN A 91 -2.58 -32.94 12.14
C ASN A 91 -1.64 -33.23 10.94
N GLN A 92 -0.75 -32.29 10.62
CA GLN A 92 0.18 -32.32 9.47
C GLN A 92 -0.48 -32.24 8.08
N PHE A 93 -1.76 -31.91 8.00
CA PHE A 93 -2.45 -31.63 6.74
C PHE A 93 -2.64 -30.13 6.55
N VAL A 94 -2.50 -29.67 5.30
CA VAL A 94 -2.91 -28.33 4.89
C VAL A 94 -4.41 -28.36 4.64
N LEU A 95 -5.16 -27.53 5.35
CA LEU A 95 -6.62 -27.45 5.24
C LEU A 95 -7.07 -26.28 4.38
N HIS A 96 -6.31 -25.18 4.41
CA HIS A 96 -6.64 -23.96 3.69
C HIS A 96 -5.38 -23.12 3.46
N TYR A 97 -5.40 -22.30 2.41
CA TYR A 97 -4.37 -21.30 2.19
C TYR A 97 -5.00 -20.06 1.54
N ASP A 98 -4.41 -18.91 1.78
CA ASP A 98 -4.82 -17.68 1.13
C ASP A 98 -3.63 -16.72 1.00
N VAL A 99 -3.75 -15.76 0.09
CA VAL A 99 -2.67 -14.85 -0.26
C VAL A 99 -3.10 -13.41 -0.03
N PHE A 100 -2.36 -12.71 0.82
CA PHE A 100 -2.66 -11.35 1.20
C PHE A 100 -1.63 -10.36 0.66
N SER A 101 -2.13 -9.19 0.30
CA SER A 101 -1.31 -8.02 -0.02
C SER A 101 -0.79 -7.28 1.23
N ASN A 102 -1.27 -7.65 2.41
CA ASN A 102 -0.91 -6.99 3.66
C ASN A 102 0.47 -7.50 4.13
N PRO A 103 1.46 -6.59 4.33
CA PRO A 103 2.78 -7.02 4.80
C PRO A 103 2.82 -7.49 6.26
N THR A 104 1.76 -7.26 7.02
CA THR A 104 1.67 -7.59 8.44
C THR A 104 0.49 -8.53 8.68
N ASP A 105 0.75 -9.54 9.48
CA ASP A 105 -0.13 -10.66 9.78
C ASP A 105 -1.36 -10.27 10.62
N THR A 106 -1.29 -9.17 11.38
CA THR A 106 -2.41 -8.67 12.18
C THR A 106 -3.71 -8.50 11.39
N LYS A 107 -3.63 -8.07 10.13
CA LYS A 107 -4.80 -7.78 9.30
C LYS A 107 -5.25 -8.97 8.44
N THR A 108 -4.51 -10.07 8.44
CA THR A 108 -4.79 -11.22 7.56
C THR A 108 -5.65 -12.27 8.25
N LEU A 109 -5.61 -12.37 9.59
CA LEU A 109 -6.33 -13.42 10.33
C LEU A 109 -7.83 -13.44 10.06
N LEU A 110 -8.53 -12.32 10.28
CA LEU A 110 -9.99 -12.32 10.15
C LEU A 110 -10.45 -12.59 8.72
N PRO A 111 -9.89 -11.94 7.67
CA PRO A 111 -10.18 -12.30 6.29
C PRO A 111 -9.87 -13.77 5.97
N PHE A 112 -8.75 -14.30 6.48
CA PHE A 112 -8.37 -15.70 6.28
C PHE A 112 -9.36 -16.69 6.90
N LEU A 113 -9.85 -16.40 8.10
CA LEU A 113 -10.86 -17.22 8.78
C LEU A 113 -12.24 -17.10 8.14
N GLU A 114 -12.54 -16.02 7.41
CA GLU A 114 -13.79 -15.85 6.66
C GLU A 114 -13.82 -16.70 5.39
N THR A 115 -12.66 -16.93 4.75
CA THR A 115 -12.54 -17.81 3.57
C THR A 115 -12.35 -19.28 3.93
N TYR A 116 -12.14 -19.59 5.23
CA TYR A 116 -11.93 -20.93 5.72
C TYR A 116 -13.20 -21.79 5.58
N PRO A 117 -13.15 -22.97 4.92
CA PRO A 117 -14.35 -23.71 4.52
C PRO A 117 -14.97 -24.60 5.63
N HIS A 118 -14.38 -24.67 6.82
CA HIS A 118 -14.79 -25.58 7.88
C HIS A 118 -15.10 -24.85 9.18
N ASP A 119 -15.84 -25.51 10.07
CA ASP A 119 -16.14 -24.94 11.39
C ASP A 119 -14.86 -24.82 12.24
N LEU A 120 -14.61 -23.61 12.74
CA LEU A 120 -13.47 -23.30 13.59
C LEU A 120 -13.73 -23.77 15.02
N LYS A 121 -12.88 -24.67 15.53
CA LYS A 121 -12.90 -25.10 16.93
C LYS A 121 -11.94 -24.31 17.80
N THR A 122 -10.66 -24.33 17.41
CA THR A 122 -9.59 -23.64 18.12
C THR A 122 -8.61 -23.04 17.11
N VAL A 123 -8.31 -21.76 17.26
CA VAL A 123 -7.30 -21.06 16.45
C VAL A 123 -6.00 -20.97 17.24
N VAL A 124 -4.92 -21.52 16.69
CA VAL A 124 -3.57 -21.40 17.23
C VAL A 124 -2.74 -20.59 16.26
N ALA A 125 -2.15 -19.50 16.72
CA ALA A 125 -1.35 -18.62 15.87
C ALA A 125 -0.29 -17.87 16.67
N ASP A 126 0.69 -17.32 15.96
CA ASP A 126 1.77 -16.54 16.55
C ASP A 126 1.30 -15.21 17.14
N ALA A 127 2.13 -14.61 17.99
CA ALA A 127 1.83 -13.33 18.64
C ALA A 127 1.61 -12.17 17.64
N GLU A 128 2.12 -12.27 16.41
CA GLU A 128 1.90 -11.27 15.36
C GLU A 128 0.40 -11.15 14.97
N TYR A 129 -0.43 -12.16 15.30
CA TYR A 129 -1.89 -12.11 15.12
C TYR A 129 -2.65 -11.57 16.33
N GLY A 130 -1.99 -11.38 17.48
CA GLY A 130 -2.61 -11.05 18.76
C GLY A 130 -2.96 -9.57 18.93
N SER A 131 -3.61 -8.97 17.93
CA SER A 131 -4.21 -7.63 18.08
C SER A 131 -5.50 -7.72 18.89
N GLU A 132 -5.83 -6.64 19.62
CA GLU A 132 -7.09 -6.55 20.38
C GLU A 132 -8.31 -6.84 19.51
N GLU A 133 -8.33 -6.27 18.30
CA GLU A 133 -9.39 -6.49 17.30
C GLU A 133 -9.57 -7.97 16.96
N ASN A 134 -8.46 -8.70 16.73
CA ASN A 134 -8.52 -10.11 16.38
C ASN A 134 -9.03 -10.96 17.56
N LEU A 135 -8.51 -10.72 18.76
CA LEU A 135 -8.87 -11.49 19.96
C LEU A 135 -10.35 -11.27 20.31
N LEU A 136 -10.79 -10.00 20.34
CA LEU A 136 -12.18 -9.64 20.62
C LEU A 136 -13.14 -10.26 19.59
N ARG A 137 -12.77 -10.25 18.31
CA ARG A 137 -13.59 -10.86 17.26
C ARG A 137 -13.68 -12.37 17.37
N LEU A 138 -12.62 -13.05 17.83
CA LEU A 138 -12.64 -14.48 18.10
C LEU A 138 -13.52 -14.81 19.31
N ASP A 139 -13.46 -14.00 20.36
CA ASP A 139 -14.33 -14.11 21.54
C ASP A 139 -15.81 -13.92 21.19
N GLU A 140 -16.14 -12.90 20.40
CA GLU A 140 -17.50 -12.66 19.90
C GLU A 140 -18.04 -13.85 19.08
N LYS A 141 -17.17 -14.46 18.26
CA LYS A 141 -17.50 -15.66 17.48
C LYS A 141 -17.51 -16.93 18.32
N GLN A 142 -17.19 -16.85 19.62
CA GLN A 142 -17.09 -17.98 20.56
C GLN A 142 -16.08 -19.04 20.07
N VAL A 143 -15.03 -18.60 19.40
CA VAL A 143 -13.95 -19.47 18.91
C VAL A 143 -12.82 -19.45 19.93
N ASN A 144 -12.46 -20.63 20.45
CA ASN A 144 -11.31 -20.76 21.34
C ASN A 144 -10.05 -20.34 20.60
N HIS A 145 -9.14 -19.63 21.26
CA HIS A 145 -7.92 -19.19 20.62
C HIS A 145 -6.72 -19.23 21.57
N LEU A 146 -5.57 -19.63 21.03
CA LEU A 146 -4.28 -19.69 21.72
C LEU A 146 -3.31 -18.75 21.00
N ILE A 147 -3.52 -17.45 21.20
CA ILE A 147 -2.73 -16.39 20.58
C ILE A 147 -2.25 -15.45 21.68
N LYS A 148 -0.95 -15.17 21.72
CA LYS A 148 -0.39 -14.18 22.67
C LYS A 148 -0.74 -12.76 22.22
N TYR A 149 -1.28 -11.92 23.10
CA TYR A 149 -1.42 -10.50 22.82
C TYR A 149 -0.06 -9.78 22.83
N ALA A 150 0.02 -8.66 22.12
CA ALA A 150 1.28 -7.97 21.84
C ALA A 150 2.13 -7.55 23.07
N MET A 151 1.49 -7.28 24.22
CA MET A 151 2.18 -6.84 25.45
C MET A 151 2.52 -8.00 26.40
N PHE A 152 2.07 -9.22 26.12
CA PHE A 152 2.20 -10.38 27.02
C PHE A 152 3.64 -10.59 27.51
N ASP A 153 4.62 -10.68 26.60
CA ASP A 153 6.02 -10.93 26.98
C ASP A 153 6.67 -9.71 27.67
N LYS A 154 6.14 -8.49 27.48
CA LYS A 154 6.65 -7.28 28.15
C LYS A 154 6.20 -7.21 29.60
N GLU A 155 4.94 -7.56 29.86
CA GLU A 155 4.35 -7.55 31.20
C GLU A 155 4.99 -8.60 32.13
N GLN A 156 5.53 -9.69 31.58
CA GLN A 156 6.25 -10.72 32.34
C GLN A 156 7.65 -10.26 32.82
N LYS A 157 8.15 -9.11 32.35
CA LYS A 157 9.47 -8.60 32.80
C LYS A 157 9.31 -7.86 34.13
N ARG A 158 10.17 -8.21 35.10
CA ARG A 158 10.21 -7.74 36.50
C ARG A 158 10.20 -6.19 36.72
N GLY A 159 10.27 -5.38 35.68
CA GLY A 159 10.29 -3.91 35.76
C GLY A 159 9.12 -3.21 35.06
N TYR A 160 8.11 -3.94 34.56
CA TYR A 160 6.90 -3.32 34.02
C TYR A 160 6.08 -2.75 35.19
N LYS A 161 5.87 -1.44 35.19
CA LYS A 161 5.06 -0.68 36.15
C LYS A 161 3.85 -0.11 35.44
#